data_AF-A0A1Z3U538-F1
#
_entry.id   AF-A0A1Z3U538-F1
#
_cell.length_a   1.000
_cell.length_b   1.000
_cell.length_c   1.000
_cell.angle_alpha   90.00
_cell.angle_beta   90.00
_cell.angle_gamma   90.00
#
_symmetry.space_group_name_H-M   'P 1'
#
loop_
_entity.id
_entity.type
_entity.pdbx_description
1 polymer ?
#
loop_
_entity_poly.entity_id
_entity_poly.type
_entity_poly.pdbx_seq_one_letter_code
_entity_poly.pdbx_strand_id
1 'polypeptide(L)'
;MSKLRLTRVMRAQIGAIRDVLTPWGLGTALVNEGPHLVVKVFARDGGAHRLTISCTPKDRDAAINKARQNAKRLLTHLNARAGF
;
A
#
# COMPACT_ATOMS: atom_id res chain seq x y z
N MET A 1 -0.76 20.94 13.74
CA MET A 1 -0.47 19.61 13.15
C MET A 1 0.20 19.80 11.80
N SER A 2 1.46 19.37 11.64
CA SER A 2 2.13 19.39 10.33
C SER A 2 1.45 18.36 9.41
N LYS A 3 0.76 18.83 8.37
CA LYS A 3 0.09 17.96 7.39
C LYS A 3 1.18 17.30 6.53
N LEU A 4 1.27 15.97 6.55
CA LEU A 4 2.16 15.20 5.67
C LEU A 4 1.95 15.64 4.21
N ARG A 5 2.94 16.35 3.64
CA ARG A 5 2.89 16.81 2.25
C ARG A 5 3.26 15.66 1.32
N LEU A 6 2.25 14.93 0.88
CA LEU A 6 2.42 13.86 -0.11
C LEU A 6 2.59 14.44 -1.51
N THR A 7 3.63 14.00 -2.21
CA THR A 7 3.84 14.33 -3.63
C THR A 7 2.75 13.66 -4.49
N ARG A 8 2.56 14.17 -5.72
CA ARG A 8 1.58 13.60 -6.68
C ARG A 8 1.80 12.10 -6.93
N VAL A 9 3.07 11.69 -7.03
CA VAL A 9 3.46 10.29 -7.30
C VAL A 9 3.22 9.40 -6.08
N MET A 10 3.43 9.90 -4.86
CA MET A 10 3.10 9.16 -3.63
C MET A 10 1.58 8.94 -3.52
N ARG A 11 0.78 9.97 -3.80
CA ARG A 11 -0.69 9.85 -3.82
C ARG A 11 -1.17 8.85 -4.87
N ALA A 12 -0.57 8.86 -6.06
CA ALA A 12 -0.92 7.91 -7.13
C ALA A 12 -0.59 6.46 -6.74
N GLN A 13 0.58 6.21 -6.13
CA GLN A 13 0.93 4.88 -5.60
C GLN A 13 -0.06 4.42 -4.50
N ILE A 14 -0.41 5.31 -3.56
CA ILE A 14 -1.38 5.02 -2.50
C ILE A 14 -2.76 4.72 -3.10
N GLY A 15 -3.21 5.50 -4.08
CA GLY A 15 -4.45 5.25 -4.81
C GLY A 15 -4.46 3.86 -5.45
N ALA A 16 -3.41 3.54 -6.21
CA ALA A 16 -3.28 2.23 -6.86
C ALA A 16 -3.25 1.05 -5.87
N ILE A 17 -2.71 1.23 -4.66
CA ILE A 17 -2.79 0.23 -3.59
C ILE A 17 -4.23 0.10 -3.07
N ARG A 18 -4.89 1.23 -2.77
CA ARG A 18 -6.26 1.24 -2.26
C ARG A 18 -7.26 0.65 -3.26
N ASP A 19 -7.10 0.92 -4.55
CA ASP A 19 -7.96 0.36 -5.59
C ASP A 19 -7.95 -1.17 -5.59
N VAL A 20 -6.81 -1.79 -5.24
CA VAL A 20 -6.68 -3.24 -5.15
C VAL A 20 -7.30 -3.79 -3.86
N LEU A 21 -7.12 -3.10 -2.74
CA LEU A 21 -7.46 -3.62 -1.41
C LEU A 21 -8.89 -3.29 -0.97
N THR A 22 -9.46 -2.17 -1.41
CA THR A 22 -10.80 -1.70 -1.00
C THR A 22 -11.91 -2.70 -1.34
N PRO A 23 -11.94 -3.34 -2.53
CA PRO A 23 -12.95 -4.34 -2.85
C PRO A 23 -12.99 -5.54 -1.89
N TRP A 24 -11.89 -5.81 -1.18
CA TRP A 24 -11.77 -6.91 -0.23
C TRP A 24 -12.13 -6.50 1.20
N GLY A 25 -12.50 -5.23 1.42
CA GLY A 25 -12.82 -4.68 2.73
C GLY A 25 -11.60 -4.57 3.66
N LEU A 26 -10.38 -4.54 3.11
CA LEU A 26 -9.16 -4.45 3.91
C LEU A 26 -8.92 -3.00 4.34
N GLY A 27 -8.77 -2.80 5.65
CA GLY A 27 -8.44 -1.49 6.22
C GLY A 27 -7.02 -1.07 5.85
N THR A 28 -6.81 0.22 5.53
CA THR A 28 -5.47 0.75 5.26
C THR A 28 -5.18 2.01 6.07
N ALA A 29 -3.95 2.14 6.58
CA ALA A 29 -3.46 3.33 7.25
C ALA A 29 -2.14 3.80 6.64
N LEU A 30 -1.96 5.11 6.53
CA LEU A 30 -0.69 5.70 6.12
C LEU A 30 0.13 5.98 7.37
N VAL A 31 1.31 5.36 7.45
CA VAL A 31 2.21 5.48 8.60
C VAL A 31 3.58 5.91 8.11
N ASN A 32 4.14 6.91 8.77
CA ASN A 32 5.53 7.30 8.56
C ASN A 32 6.41 6.43 9.47
N GLU A 33 7.12 5.45 8.90
CA GLU A 33 8.06 4.60 9.63
C GLU A 33 9.49 5.06 9.29
N GLY A 34 10.02 5.98 10.10
CA GLY A 34 11.36 6.55 9.92
C GLY A 34 11.49 7.33 8.60
N PRO A 35 12.42 6.96 7.70
CA PRO A 35 12.62 7.67 6.43
C PRO A 35 11.60 7.28 5.33
N HIS A 36 10.71 6.31 5.59
CA HIS A 36 9.83 5.75 4.58
C HIS A 36 8.36 5.93 4.94
N LEU A 37 7.58 6.40 3.96
CA LEU A 37 6.12 6.34 4.05
C LEU A 37 5.65 4.93 3.68
N VAL A 38 4.80 4.37 4.52
CA VAL A 38 4.30 2.99 4.39
C VAL A 38 2.78 3.00 4.44
N VAL A 39 2.16 2.15 3.62
CA VAL A 39 0.75 1.80 3.73
C VAL A 39 0.66 0.53 4.59
N LYS A 40 0.12 0.63 5.80
CA LYS A 40 -0.26 -0.53 6.59
C LYS A 40 -1.60 -1.06 6.09
N VAL A 41 -1.68 -2.37 5.94
CA VAL A 41 -2.88 -3.12 5.54
C VAL A 41 -3.26 -4.03 6.68
N PHE A 42 -4.49 -3.89 7.18
CA PHE A 42 -5.01 -4.71 8.25
C PHE A 42 -5.80 -5.87 7.65
N ALA A 43 -5.33 -7.08 7.89
CA ALA A 43 -5.96 -8.32 7.49
C ALA A 43 -7.06 -8.72 8.48
N ARG A 44 -7.99 -9.56 8.01
CA ARG A 44 -9.16 -10.00 8.81
C ARG A 44 -8.77 -10.90 9.99
N ASP A 45 -7.60 -11.54 9.92
CA ASP A 45 -7.03 -12.37 10.98
C ASP A 45 -6.33 -11.55 12.09
N GLY A 46 -6.41 -10.22 12.03
CA GLY A 46 -5.71 -9.31 12.96
C GLY A 46 -4.26 -9.04 12.56
N GLY A 47 -3.76 -9.62 11.47
CA GLY A 47 -2.44 -9.36 10.94
C GLY A 47 -2.30 -7.94 10.35
N ALA A 48 -1.13 -7.33 10.54
CA ALA A 48 -0.80 -6.05 9.92
C ALA A 48 0.37 -6.21 8.94
N HIS A 49 0.12 -5.89 7.68
CA HIS A 49 1.10 -6.00 6.60
C HIS A 49 1.54 -4.62 6.11
N ARG A 50 2.74 -4.54 5.54
CA ARG A 50 3.37 -3.28 5.14
C ARG A 50 3.58 -3.25 3.63
N LEU A 51 3.12 -2.18 2.99
CA LEU A 51 3.40 -1.86 1.60
C LEU A 51 4.17 -0.53 1.55
N THR A 52 5.46 -0.61 1.23
CA THR A 52 6.32 0.57 1.10
C THR A 52 6.00 1.31 -0.19
N ILE A 53 5.98 2.65 -0.13
CA ILE A 53 5.89 3.50 -1.32
C ILE A 53 7.20 4.22 -1.58
N SER A 54 7.50 4.46 -2.86
CA SER A 54 8.71 5.19 -3.24
C SER A 54 8.48 6.70 -3.16
N CYS A 55 9.29 7.40 -2.37
CA CYS A 55 9.25 8.86 -2.24
C CYS A 55 9.89 9.58 -3.44
N THR A 56 10.92 8.97 -4.04
CA THR A 56 11.71 9.53 -5.15
C THR A 56 11.95 8.48 -6.25
N PRO A 57 10.90 8.01 -6.95
CA PRO A 57 11.07 7.02 -8.00
C PRO A 57 11.71 7.64 -9.25
N LYS A 58 12.62 6.89 -9.88
CA LYS A 58 13.22 7.28 -11.18
C LYS A 58 12.18 7.33 -12.30
N ASP A 59 11.22 6.39 -12.28
CA ASP A 59 10.09 6.30 -13.19
C ASP A 59 8.78 6.23 -12.39
N ARG A 60 7.88 7.16 -12.69
CA ARG A 60 6.61 7.34 -11.97
C ARG A 60 5.63 6.20 -12.26
N ASP A 61 5.49 5.81 -13.52
CA ASP A 61 4.53 4.80 -13.94
C ASP A 61 4.98 3.41 -13.51
N ALA A 62 6.27 3.13 -13.61
CA ALA A 62 6.86 1.91 -13.07
C ALA A 62 6.63 1.81 -11.54
N ALA A 63 6.75 2.91 -10.80
CA ALA A 63 6.52 2.92 -9.35
C ALA A 63 5.05 2.64 -9.00
N ILE A 64 4.10 3.24 -9.73
CA ILE A 64 2.66 3.01 -9.55
C ILE A 64 2.31 1.55 -9.87
N ASN A 65 2.82 1.02 -10.99
CA ASN A 65 2.60 -0.37 -11.39
C ASN A 65 3.19 -1.36 -10.38
N LYS A 66 4.38 -1.09 -9.87
CA LYS A 66 5.02 -1.90 -8.82
C LYS A 66 4.22 -1.86 -7.52
N ALA A 67 3.72 -0.70 -7.10
CA ALA A 67 2.86 -0.57 -5.93
C ALA A 67 1.57 -1.41 -6.07
N ARG A 68 0.93 -1.35 -7.24
CA ARG A 68 -0.23 -2.18 -7.59
C ARG A 68 0.09 -3.67 -7.55
N GLN A 69 1.20 -4.09 -8.15
CA GLN A 69 1.63 -5.50 -8.16
C GLN A 69 1.91 -6.01 -6.74
N ASN A 70 2.56 -5.21 -5.90
CA ASN A 70 2.82 -5.57 -4.51
C ASN A 70 1.52 -5.72 -3.71
N ALA A 71 0.54 -4.82 -3.92
CA ALA A 71 -0.78 -4.94 -3.30
C ALA A 71 -1.49 -6.23 -3.74
N LYS A 72 -1.45 -6.57 -5.04
CA LYS A 72 -2.02 -7.83 -5.55
C LYS A 72 -1.33 -9.06 -4.96
N ARG A 73 0.00 -9.07 -4.88
CA ARG A 73 0.77 -10.17 -4.27
C ARG A 73 0.41 -10.34 -2.79
N LEU A 74 0.31 -9.24 -2.05
CA LEU A 74 -0.13 -9.28 -0.66
C LEU A 74 -1.52 -9.88 -0.55
N LEU A 75 -2.46 -9.44 -1.39
CA LEU A 75 -3.81 -9.97 -1.41
C LEU A 75 -3.84 -11.49 -1.70
N THR A 76 -3.07 -11.96 -2.69
CA THR A 76 -2.94 -13.40 -2.97
C THR A 76 -2.42 -14.15 -1.75
N HIS A 77 -1.41 -13.61 -1.06
CA HIS A 77 -0.88 -14.22 0.15
C HIS A 77 -1.90 -14.24 1.30
N LEU A 78 -2.68 -13.17 1.47
CA LEU A 78 -3.75 -13.11 2.47
C LEU A 78 -4.86 -14.12 2.19
N ASN A 79 -5.29 -14.25 0.94
CA ASN A 79 -6.31 -15.21 0.54
C ASN A 79 -5.83 -16.67 0.69
N ALA A 80 -4.60 -16.96 0.23
CA ALA A 80 -4.00 -18.28 0.38
C ALA A 80 -3.90 -18.70 1.86
N ARG A 81 -3.56 -17.77 2.76
CA ARG A 81 -3.52 -18.02 4.21
C ARG A 81 -4.91 -18.22 4.81
N ALA A 82 -5.92 -17.56 4.27
CA ALA A 82 -7.30 -17.70 4.70
C ALA A 82 -8.01 -18.95 4.10
N GLY A 83 -7.33 -19.73 3.25
CA GLY A 83 -7.87 -20.95 2.65
C GLY A 83 -8.86 -20.73 1.51
N PHE A 84 -8.83 -19.54 0.88
CA PHE A 84 -9.65 -19.18 -0.29
C PHE A 84 -8.88 -19.34 -1.60
#